data_AF-A0A0G0LM55-F1
#
_entry.id   AF-A0A0G0LM55-F1
#
_cell.length_a   1.000
_cell.length_b   1.000
_cell.length_c   1.000
_cell.angle_alpha   90.00
_cell.angle_beta   90.00
_cell.angle_gamma   90.00
#
_symmetry.space_group_name_H-M   'P 1'
#
loop_
_entity.id
_entity.type
_entity.pdbx_description
1 polymer ?
#
loop_
_entity_poly.entity_id
_entity_poly.type
_entity_poly.pdbx_seq_one_letter_code
_entity_poly.pdbx_strand_id
1 'polypeptide(L)'
;MADGDKHILWFSEVGKGDGATVGGKGANLGELLKAGIPVPNGYNITAQAYFYFLEKAGLKEPITEILDGLDVENSKDLQERAERVQALIEKATMPEDLKAAIIENYHKLKGDRDKLYVAVRSSATAEDLADASFAGQQSTYLNVIGDEGVLEAVQKCYASLFGARAIYYREDKGFGQLEVGIAVPVQEMVDAEKAGVMFTIDPTNNDLDPLKANANFPDNPAG
;
A
#
# COMPACT_ATOMS: atom_id res chain seq x y z
N MET A 1 -15.93 17.10 17.00
CA MET A 1 -16.13 15.64 17.20
C MET A 1 -14.80 15.00 16.87
N ALA A 2 -14.22 14.23 17.79
CA ALA A 2 -12.85 13.76 17.68
C ALA A 2 -12.69 12.85 16.46
N ASP A 3 -11.84 13.26 15.53
CA ASP A 3 -11.48 12.59 14.28
C ASP A 3 -10.47 11.46 14.55
N GLY A 4 -10.84 10.54 15.42
CA GLY A 4 -10.04 9.40 15.87
C GLY A 4 -10.74 8.10 15.52
N ASP A 5 -10.00 7.22 14.84
CA ASP A 5 -10.28 5.80 14.61
C ASP A 5 -11.22 5.43 13.48
N LYS A 6 -10.96 5.92 12.26
CA LYS A 6 -11.29 5.15 11.05
C LYS A 6 -10.03 4.48 10.51
N HIS A 7 -9.79 3.24 10.93
CA HIS A 7 -8.77 2.38 10.31
C HIS A 7 -9.06 2.08 8.84
N ILE A 8 -10.33 2.24 8.42
CA ILE A 8 -10.81 1.94 7.09
C ILE A 8 -11.55 3.14 6.50
N LEU A 9 -11.23 3.49 5.25
CA LEU A 9 -11.91 4.52 4.46
C LEU A 9 -12.17 4.01 3.04
N TRP A 10 -13.43 4.05 2.59
CA TRP A 10 -13.80 3.65 1.23
C TRP A 10 -13.26 4.63 0.19
N PHE A 11 -13.07 4.18 -1.06
CA PHE A 11 -12.65 5.08 -2.15
C PHE A 11 -13.62 6.25 -2.34
N SER A 12 -14.91 6.04 -2.05
CA SER A 12 -15.93 7.09 -2.08
C SER A 12 -15.83 8.12 -0.94
N GLU A 13 -15.09 7.83 0.12
CA GLU A 13 -14.92 8.70 1.28
C GLU A 13 -13.68 9.62 1.18
N VAL A 14 -12.79 9.40 0.21
CA VAL A 14 -11.48 10.08 0.14
C VAL A 14 -11.27 10.88 -1.14
N GLY A 15 -10.28 11.77 -1.15
CA GLY A 15 -9.84 12.53 -2.30
C GLY A 15 -8.47 13.16 -2.12
N LYS A 16 -8.17 14.19 -2.90
CA LYS A 16 -6.83 14.81 -3.02
C LYS A 16 -6.24 15.30 -1.68
N GLY A 17 -7.09 15.69 -0.73
CA GLY A 17 -6.66 16.17 0.59
C GLY A 17 -6.23 15.06 1.56
N ASP A 18 -6.50 13.80 1.24
CA ASP A 18 -6.38 12.68 2.17
C ASP A 18 -5.07 11.89 2.03
N GLY A 19 -4.08 12.42 1.29
CA GLY A 19 -2.79 11.76 1.02
C GLY A 19 -2.04 11.34 2.28
N ALA A 20 -2.11 12.13 3.35
CA ALA A 20 -1.50 11.78 4.64
C ALA A 20 -2.17 10.57 5.34
N THR A 21 -3.41 10.25 4.98
CA THR A 21 -4.23 9.20 5.60
C THR A 21 -4.26 7.94 4.74
N VAL A 22 -4.41 8.07 3.43
CA VAL A 22 -4.57 6.94 2.49
C VAL A 22 -3.45 6.81 1.45
N GLY A 23 -2.42 7.65 1.56
CA GLY A 23 -1.32 7.73 0.59
C GLY A 23 -1.78 8.31 -0.76
N GLY A 24 -0.80 8.56 -1.64
CA GLY A 24 -1.05 9.18 -2.95
C GLY A 24 -2.00 8.36 -3.83
N LYS A 25 -1.87 7.03 -3.83
CA LYS A 25 -2.76 6.15 -4.62
C LYS A 25 -4.19 6.15 -4.11
N GLY A 26 -4.39 6.01 -2.80
CA GLY A 26 -5.72 6.00 -2.20
C GLY A 26 -6.46 7.31 -2.47
N ALA A 27 -5.76 8.43 -2.33
CA ALA A 27 -6.28 9.76 -2.62
C ALA A 27 -6.65 9.91 -4.10
N ASN A 28 -5.76 9.50 -5.01
CA ASN A 28 -6.00 9.56 -6.46
C ASN A 28 -7.16 8.65 -6.91
N LEU A 29 -7.32 7.45 -6.33
CA LEU A 29 -8.45 6.57 -6.63
C LEU A 29 -9.80 7.23 -6.25
N GLY A 30 -9.85 7.93 -5.11
CA GLY A 30 -11.02 8.72 -4.71
C GLY A 30 -11.32 9.88 -5.66
N GLU A 31 -10.29 10.59 -6.13
CA GLU A 31 -10.46 11.67 -7.12
C GLU A 31 -11.01 11.15 -8.45
N LEU A 32 -10.49 10.03 -8.95
CA LEU A 32 -10.98 9.40 -10.18
C LEU A 32 -12.46 9.01 -10.03
N LEU A 33 -12.85 8.45 -8.89
CA LEU A 33 -14.23 8.08 -8.61
C LEU A 33 -15.15 9.32 -8.58
N LYS A 34 -14.72 10.41 -7.93
CA LYS A 34 -15.44 11.69 -7.89
C LYS A 34 -15.57 12.34 -9.27
N ALA A 35 -14.59 12.13 -10.14
CA ALA A 35 -14.62 12.58 -11.54
C ALA A 35 -15.54 11.72 -12.43
N GLY A 36 -16.19 10.68 -11.89
CA GLY A 36 -17.08 9.79 -12.64
C GLY A 36 -16.36 8.77 -13.50
N ILE A 37 -15.05 8.57 -13.28
CA ILE A 37 -14.26 7.55 -13.97
C ILE A 37 -14.63 6.19 -13.37
N PRO A 38 -14.85 5.14 -14.18
CA PRO A 38 -15.17 3.81 -13.69
C PRO A 38 -13.96 3.18 -13.01
N VAL A 39 -13.86 3.37 -11.69
CA VAL A 39 -12.83 2.77 -10.84
C VAL A 39 -13.43 1.54 -10.15
N PRO A 40 -12.78 0.36 -10.21
CA PRO A 40 -13.20 -0.80 -9.44
C PRO A 40 -13.28 -0.45 -7.96
N ASN A 41 -14.37 -0.86 -7.31
CA ASN A 41 -14.65 -0.47 -5.94
C ASN A 41 -13.62 -1.04 -4.96
N GLY A 42 -13.50 -0.42 -3.80
CA GLY A 42 -12.53 -0.81 -2.79
C GLY A 42 -12.49 0.14 -1.60
N TYR A 43 -11.61 -0.20 -0.67
CA TYR A 43 -11.37 0.58 0.53
C TYR A 43 -9.87 0.67 0.82
N ASN A 44 -9.50 1.66 1.62
CA ASN A 44 -8.15 1.86 2.11
C ASN A 44 -8.08 1.45 3.57
N ILE A 45 -7.05 0.69 3.91
CA ILE A 45 -6.57 0.57 5.28
C ILE A 45 -5.61 1.74 5.50
N THR A 46 -5.90 2.58 6.49
CA THR A 46 -5.26 3.89 6.63
C THR A 46 -3.84 3.80 7.19
N ALA A 47 -3.03 4.84 7.00
CA ALA A 47 -1.72 4.94 7.63
C ALA A 47 -1.80 4.94 9.15
N GLN A 48 -2.89 5.47 9.73
CA GLN A 48 -3.17 5.42 11.15
C GLN A 48 -3.39 3.96 11.61
N ALA A 49 -4.00 3.10 10.80
CA ALA A 49 -4.13 1.67 11.08
C ALA A 49 -2.77 0.97 11.11
N TYR A 50 -1.83 1.36 10.25
CA TYR A 50 -0.45 0.87 10.29
C TYR A 50 0.25 1.27 11.59
N PHE A 51 0.19 2.54 11.99
CA PHE A 51 0.79 2.99 13.24
C PHE A 51 0.15 2.33 14.47
N TYR A 52 -1.17 2.15 14.43
CA TYR A 52 -1.91 1.41 15.44
C TYR A 52 -1.44 -0.04 15.56
N PHE A 53 -1.26 -0.72 14.42
CA PHE A 53 -0.71 -2.07 14.37
C PHE A 53 0.69 -2.14 15.00
N LEU A 54 1.61 -1.23 14.63
CA LEU A 54 2.95 -1.21 15.21
C LEU A 54 2.93 -1.03 16.73
N GLU A 55 2.05 -0.18 17.23
CA GLU A 55 1.93 0.09 18.66
C GLU A 55 1.32 -1.09 19.42
N LYS A 56 0.16 -1.59 18.98
CA LYS A 56 -0.56 -2.65 19.68
C LYS A 56 0.11 -4.01 19.59
N ALA A 57 0.86 -4.26 18.51
CA ALA A 57 1.68 -5.47 18.39
C ALA A 57 3.05 -5.34 19.08
N GLY A 58 3.37 -4.20 19.70
CA GLY A 58 4.64 -3.98 20.42
C GLY A 58 5.87 -4.04 19.51
N LEU A 59 5.76 -3.51 18.30
CA LEU A 59 6.79 -3.62 17.26
C LEU A 59 7.73 -2.42 17.22
N LYS A 60 7.37 -1.28 17.81
CA LYS A 60 8.18 -0.05 17.75
C LYS A 60 9.57 -0.27 18.35
N GLU A 61 9.66 -0.83 19.56
CA GLU A 61 10.93 -1.04 20.25
C GLU A 61 11.79 -2.10 19.54
N PRO A 62 11.29 -3.31 19.20
CA PRO A 62 12.12 -4.31 18.51
C PRO A 62 12.61 -3.85 17.14
N ILE A 63 11.81 -3.09 16.38
CA ILE A 63 12.25 -2.52 15.09
C ILE A 63 13.40 -1.54 15.32
N THR A 64 13.26 -0.65 16.32
CA THR A 64 14.30 0.32 16.67
C THR A 64 15.59 -0.38 17.06
N GLU A 65 15.52 -1.43 17.90
CA GLU A 65 16.69 -2.22 18.30
C GLU A 65 17.37 -2.93 17.12
N ILE A 66 16.60 -3.47 16.17
CA ILE A 66 17.18 -4.12 14.98
C ILE A 66 17.92 -3.11 14.10
N LEU A 67 17.39 -1.90 13.98
CA LEU A 67 17.94 -0.84 13.13
C LEU A 67 18.99 0.04 13.84
N ASP A 68 19.22 -0.16 15.15
CA ASP A 68 20.17 0.65 15.93
C ASP A 68 21.61 0.51 15.43
N GLY A 69 22.25 1.64 15.10
CA GLY A 69 23.59 1.64 14.51
C GLY A 69 23.67 0.95 13.14
N LEU A 70 22.57 0.92 12.38
CA LEU A 70 22.57 0.50 10.98
C LEU A 70 23.55 1.36 10.17
N ASP A 71 24.43 0.70 9.42
CA ASP A 71 25.26 1.34 8.39
C ASP A 71 24.63 1.12 7.01
N VAL A 72 23.98 2.15 6.47
CA VAL A 72 23.28 2.07 5.17
C VAL A 72 24.22 1.94 3.97
N GLU A 73 25.51 2.26 4.12
CA GLU A 73 26.53 2.06 3.08
C GLU A 73 27.05 0.61 3.07
N ASN A 74 26.78 -0.16 4.13
CA ASN A 74 27.04 -1.59 4.18
C ASN A 74 25.82 -2.37 3.68
N SER A 75 25.80 -2.67 2.38
CA SER A 75 24.68 -3.37 1.72
C SER A 75 24.31 -4.71 2.38
N LYS A 76 25.27 -5.40 3.02
CA LYS A 76 25.01 -6.67 3.70
C LYS A 76 24.28 -6.44 5.03
N ASP A 77 24.77 -5.51 5.85
CA ASP A 77 24.13 -5.17 7.13
C ASP A 77 22.71 -4.63 6.90
N LEU A 78 22.55 -3.74 5.92
CA LEU A 78 21.26 -3.20 5.51
C LEU A 78 20.27 -4.30 5.11
N GLN A 79 20.71 -5.24 4.26
CA GLN A 79 19.85 -6.34 3.81
C GLN A 79 19.45 -7.27 4.96
N GLU A 80 20.40 -7.67 5.80
CA GLU A 80 20.14 -8.57 6.93
C GLU A 80 19.17 -7.95 7.95
N ARG A 81 19.33 -6.66 8.26
CA ARG A 81 18.43 -5.96 9.18
C ARG A 81 17.05 -5.71 8.57
N ALA A 82 16.99 -5.33 7.29
CA ALA A 82 15.73 -5.20 6.57
C ALA A 82 14.92 -6.51 6.63
N GLU A 83 15.54 -7.64 6.26
CA GLU A 83 14.88 -8.95 6.29
C GLU A 83 14.40 -9.33 7.69
N ARG A 84 15.19 -9.02 8.74
CA ARG A 84 14.78 -9.25 10.13
C ARG A 84 13.55 -8.44 10.52
N VAL A 85 13.51 -7.15 10.16
CA VAL A 85 12.35 -6.29 10.44
C VAL A 85 11.12 -6.76 9.66
N GLN A 86 11.28 -7.12 8.39
CA GLN A 86 10.18 -7.63 7.56
C GLN A 86 9.60 -8.91 8.15
N ALA A 87 10.46 -9.88 8.50
CA ALA A 87 10.03 -11.13 9.12
C ALA A 87 9.36 -10.91 10.49
N LEU A 88 9.79 -9.91 11.25
CA LEU A 88 9.17 -9.54 12.52
C LEU A 88 7.73 -9.03 12.29
N ILE A 89 7.53 -8.13 11.33
CA ILE A 89 6.21 -7.56 11.00
C ILE A 89 5.24 -8.63 10.45
N GLU A 90 5.73 -9.50 9.57
CA GLU A 90 4.93 -10.56 8.98
C GLU A 90 4.48 -11.62 10.01
N LYS A 91 5.27 -11.84 11.07
CA LYS A 91 4.95 -12.80 12.13
C LYS A 91 4.15 -12.20 13.28
N ALA A 92 4.03 -10.89 13.34
CA ALA A 92 3.33 -10.21 14.42
C ALA A 92 1.83 -10.52 14.40
N THR A 93 1.22 -10.63 15.58
CA THR A 93 -0.22 -10.80 15.70
C THR A 93 -0.92 -9.47 15.45
N MET A 94 -1.79 -9.41 14.45
CA MET A 94 -2.61 -8.23 14.19
C MET A 94 -3.63 -8.03 15.33
N PRO A 95 -3.83 -6.79 15.82
CA PRO A 95 -4.89 -6.48 16.78
C PRO A 95 -6.26 -6.95 16.28
N GLU A 96 -7.03 -7.62 17.14
CA GLU A 96 -8.28 -8.28 16.73
C GLU A 96 -9.34 -7.29 16.23
N ASP A 97 -9.37 -6.06 16.74
CA ASP A 97 -10.25 -4.99 16.27
C ASP A 97 -9.88 -4.51 14.86
N LEU A 98 -8.58 -4.31 14.57
CA LEU A 98 -8.11 -3.97 13.23
C LEU A 98 -8.38 -5.12 12.25
N LYS A 99 -8.08 -6.34 12.65
CA LYS A 99 -8.35 -7.55 11.87
C LYS A 99 -9.84 -7.67 11.53
N ALA A 100 -10.71 -7.49 12.52
CA ALA A 100 -12.16 -7.51 12.33
C ALA A 100 -12.62 -6.40 11.37
N ALA A 101 -12.09 -5.18 11.51
CA ALA A 101 -12.43 -4.08 10.61
C ALA A 101 -12.04 -4.35 9.16
N ILE A 102 -10.86 -4.95 8.92
CA ILE A 102 -10.42 -5.35 7.56
C ILE A 102 -11.34 -6.42 6.99
N ILE A 103 -11.59 -7.49 7.74
CA ILE A 103 -12.44 -8.61 7.33
C ILE A 103 -13.86 -8.12 7.04
N GLU A 104 -14.45 -7.31 7.93
CA GLU A 104 -15.81 -6.80 7.76
C GLU A 104 -15.93 -5.98 6.47
N ASN A 105 -14.96 -5.12 6.16
CA ASN A 105 -15.00 -4.33 4.93
C ASN A 105 -14.68 -5.15 3.68
N TYR A 106 -13.86 -6.21 3.78
CA TYR A 106 -13.71 -7.19 2.71
C TYR A 106 -15.04 -7.90 2.40
N HIS A 107 -15.79 -8.34 3.42
CA HIS A 107 -17.10 -8.95 3.24
C HIS A 107 -18.14 -7.97 2.69
N LYS A 108 -18.12 -6.71 3.15
CA LYS A 108 -18.95 -5.64 2.56
C LYS A 108 -18.64 -5.42 1.09
N LEU A 109 -17.35 -5.42 0.72
CA LEU A 109 -16.92 -5.29 -0.67
C LEU A 109 -17.39 -6.52 -1.46
N LYS A 110 -17.24 -7.73 -0.93
CA LYS A 110 -17.70 -8.99 -1.56
C LYS A 110 -19.21 -8.99 -1.79
N GLY A 111 -20.00 -8.50 -0.85
CA GLY A 111 -21.46 -8.57 -0.91
C GLY A 111 -21.94 -10.03 -1.03
N ASP A 112 -22.96 -10.26 -1.86
CA ASP A 112 -23.57 -11.58 -2.03
C ASP A 112 -22.80 -12.52 -2.97
N ARG A 113 -21.65 -12.09 -3.49
CA ARG A 113 -20.84 -12.89 -4.43
C ARG A 113 -20.20 -14.07 -3.73
N ASP A 114 -20.15 -15.23 -4.38
CA ASP A 114 -19.51 -16.43 -3.82
C ASP A 114 -18.00 -16.21 -3.54
N LYS A 115 -17.32 -15.55 -4.48
CA LYS A 115 -15.89 -15.24 -4.42
C LYS A 115 -15.64 -13.80 -4.83
N LEU A 116 -14.65 -13.17 -4.20
CA LEU A 116 -14.13 -11.87 -4.59
C LEU A 116 -12.60 -11.92 -4.59
N TYR A 117 -12.01 -11.67 -5.75
CA TYR A 117 -10.57 -11.45 -5.88
C TYR A 117 -10.28 -9.96 -5.70
N VAL A 118 -9.24 -9.64 -4.94
CA VAL A 118 -8.80 -8.26 -4.70
C VAL A 118 -7.31 -8.08 -5.01
N ALA A 119 -6.96 -6.87 -5.40
CA ALA A 119 -5.61 -6.37 -5.42
C ALA A 119 -5.35 -5.64 -4.10
N VAL A 120 -4.28 -6.01 -3.40
CA VAL A 120 -3.81 -5.36 -2.18
C VAL A 120 -2.51 -4.65 -2.50
N ARG A 121 -2.50 -3.32 -2.36
CA ARG A 121 -1.41 -2.47 -2.89
C ARG A 121 -0.88 -1.60 -1.77
N SER A 122 0.43 -1.38 -1.70
CA SER A 122 0.98 -0.36 -0.81
C SER A 122 0.81 1.03 -1.40
N SER A 123 0.51 2.00 -0.54
CA SER A 123 0.45 3.43 -0.84
C SER A 123 1.14 4.20 0.29
N ALA A 124 2.35 4.69 0.06
CA ALA A 124 3.08 5.41 1.10
C ALA A 124 2.51 6.83 1.28
N THR A 125 2.58 7.36 2.50
CA THR A 125 2.09 8.72 2.83
C THR A 125 3.08 9.82 2.45
N ALA A 126 4.36 9.47 2.27
CA ALA A 126 5.43 10.41 1.95
C ALA A 126 5.62 10.63 0.43
N GLU A 127 4.69 10.19 -0.42
CA GLU A 127 4.77 10.33 -1.89
C GLU A 127 4.74 11.81 -2.36
N ASP A 128 4.27 12.74 -1.52
CA ASP A 128 4.15 14.17 -1.83
C ASP A 128 5.41 15.01 -1.51
N LEU A 129 6.47 14.40 -0.98
CA LEU A 129 7.79 15.06 -1.01
C LEU A 129 8.26 15.02 -2.45
N ALA A 130 8.26 16.18 -3.12
CA ALA A 130 8.34 16.33 -4.58
C ALA A 130 9.52 15.64 -5.32
N ASP A 131 10.46 15.01 -4.61
CA ASP A 131 11.59 14.21 -5.14
C ASP A 131 11.55 12.72 -4.71
N ALA A 132 10.52 12.29 -3.98
CA ALA A 132 10.40 10.95 -3.40
C ALA A 132 9.56 10.03 -4.27
N SER A 133 10.07 9.69 -5.45
CA SER A 133 9.54 8.54 -6.17
C SER A 133 9.95 7.26 -5.42
N PHE A 134 9.13 6.81 -4.46
CA PHE A 134 9.11 5.41 -4.01
C PHE A 134 8.66 4.44 -5.13
N ALA A 135 8.53 4.96 -6.37
CA ALA A 135 8.25 4.24 -7.59
C ALA A 135 9.23 3.07 -7.76
N GLY A 136 8.68 1.86 -7.75
CA GLY A 136 9.44 0.62 -7.93
C GLY A 136 9.68 -0.20 -6.65
N GLN A 137 9.21 0.25 -5.49
CA GLN A 137 9.22 -0.55 -4.24
C GLN A 137 7.85 -0.85 -3.66
N GLN A 138 6.80 -0.43 -4.36
CA GLN A 138 5.44 -0.62 -3.88
C GLN A 138 4.99 -2.07 -4.14
N SER A 139 4.94 -2.88 -3.07
CA SER A 139 4.34 -4.21 -3.11
C SER A 139 2.89 -4.16 -3.58
N THR A 140 2.59 -4.93 -4.62
CA THR A 140 1.24 -5.18 -5.13
C THR A 140 1.02 -6.69 -5.14
N TYR A 141 -0.03 -7.13 -4.44
CA TYR A 141 -0.46 -8.51 -4.40
C TYR A 141 -1.77 -8.62 -5.16
N LEU A 142 -1.77 -9.42 -6.23
CA LEU A 142 -2.92 -9.62 -7.11
C LEU A 142 -3.60 -10.96 -6.82
N ASN A 143 -4.86 -11.11 -7.25
CA ASN A 143 -5.64 -12.34 -7.09
C ASN A 143 -5.74 -12.83 -5.64
N VAL A 144 -5.74 -11.90 -4.68
CA VAL A 144 -5.91 -12.21 -3.26
C VAL A 144 -7.38 -12.53 -3.00
N ILE A 145 -7.64 -13.59 -2.22
CA ILE A 145 -9.00 -14.07 -1.92
C ILE A 145 -9.07 -14.61 -0.50
N GLY A 146 -10.22 -14.42 0.14
CA GLY A 146 -10.49 -14.91 1.49
C GLY A 146 -9.86 -14.05 2.58
N ASP A 147 -10.36 -14.22 3.79
CA ASP A 147 -10.02 -13.40 4.95
C ASP A 147 -8.53 -13.49 5.26
N GLU A 148 -7.98 -14.71 5.29
CA GLU A 148 -6.57 -14.96 5.56
C GLU A 148 -5.66 -14.37 4.47
N GLY A 149 -6.04 -14.53 3.21
CA GLY A 149 -5.26 -14.00 2.08
C GLY A 149 -5.18 -12.48 2.11
N VAL A 150 -6.28 -11.80 2.43
CA VAL A 150 -6.30 -10.33 2.56
C VAL A 150 -5.41 -9.89 3.72
N LEU A 151 -5.54 -10.51 4.91
CA LEU A 151 -4.72 -10.15 6.07
C LEU A 151 -3.23 -10.36 5.82
N GLU A 152 -2.86 -11.49 5.21
CA GLU A 152 -1.46 -11.79 4.86
C GLU A 152 -0.90 -10.75 3.89
N ALA A 153 -1.65 -10.41 2.84
CA ALA A 153 -1.24 -9.41 1.86
C ALA A 153 -1.08 -8.00 2.50
N VAL A 154 -1.97 -7.64 3.44
CA VAL A 154 -1.88 -6.38 4.18
C VAL A 154 -0.61 -6.33 5.05
N GLN A 155 -0.32 -7.40 5.80
CA GLN A 155 0.92 -7.45 6.61
C GLN A 155 2.17 -7.40 5.73
N LYS A 156 2.17 -8.07 4.57
CA LYS A 156 3.29 -7.96 3.61
C LYS A 156 3.43 -6.54 3.04
N CYS A 157 2.32 -5.81 2.82
CA CYS A 157 2.37 -4.38 2.50
C CYS A 157 3.01 -3.57 3.64
N TYR A 158 2.68 -3.84 4.91
CA TYR A 158 3.34 -3.17 6.05
C TYR A 158 4.84 -3.48 6.11
N ALA A 159 5.22 -4.74 5.93
CA ALA A 159 6.62 -5.16 5.89
C ALA A 159 7.38 -4.54 4.70
N SER A 160 6.72 -4.29 3.57
CA SER A 160 7.35 -3.66 2.40
C SER A 160 7.97 -2.29 2.69
N LEU A 161 7.47 -1.58 3.71
CA LEU A 161 8.02 -0.30 4.13
C LEU A 161 9.45 -0.44 4.66
N PHE A 162 9.86 -1.62 5.13
CA PHE A 162 11.19 -1.90 5.66
C PHE A 162 12.06 -2.72 4.70
N GLY A 163 11.78 -2.68 3.39
CA GLY A 163 12.74 -3.17 2.40
C GLY A 163 14.06 -2.38 2.46
N ALA A 164 15.18 -3.03 2.17
CA ALA A 164 16.52 -2.44 2.24
C ALA A 164 16.62 -1.08 1.54
N ARG A 165 16.06 -0.98 0.33
CA ARG A 165 16.06 0.27 -0.44
C ARG A 165 15.16 1.36 0.18
N ALA A 166 14.09 0.99 0.87
CA ALA A 166 13.20 1.94 1.54
C ALA A 166 13.85 2.50 2.81
N ILE A 167 14.54 1.63 3.56
CA ILE A 167 15.34 2.01 4.72
C ILE A 167 16.48 2.95 4.31
N TYR A 168 17.26 2.56 3.28
CA TYR A 168 18.33 3.39 2.72
C TYR A 168 17.82 4.77 2.33
N TYR A 169 16.71 4.81 1.58
CA TYR A 169 16.14 6.07 1.11
C TYR A 169 15.73 6.97 2.28
N ARG A 170 15.11 6.43 3.33
CA ARG A 170 14.74 7.23 4.51
C ARG A 170 15.97 7.76 5.23
N GLU A 171 17.02 6.96 5.36
CA GLU A 171 18.27 7.41 5.96
C GLU A 171 18.95 8.53 5.16
N ASP A 172 19.06 8.37 3.83
CA ASP A 172 19.62 9.38 2.91
C ASP A 172 18.88 10.72 3.00
N LYS A 173 17.56 10.67 3.21
CA LYS A 173 16.72 11.86 3.35
C LYS A 173 16.59 12.37 4.79
N GLY A 174 17.17 11.69 5.77
CA GLY A 174 17.07 12.04 7.18
C GLY A 174 15.67 11.88 7.78
N PHE A 175 14.85 10.98 7.23
CA PHE A 175 13.55 10.62 7.80
C PHE A 175 13.68 9.52 8.85
N GLY A 176 12.96 9.64 9.96
CA GLY A 176 12.87 8.57 10.94
C GLY A 176 12.24 7.31 10.33
N GLN A 177 12.82 6.15 10.63
CA GLN A 177 12.36 4.86 10.08
C GLN A 177 10.91 4.50 10.49
N LEU A 178 10.41 5.11 11.56
CA LEU A 178 9.04 4.93 12.09
C LEU A 178 8.14 6.17 11.88
N GLU A 179 8.62 7.22 11.20
CA GLU A 179 7.81 8.44 10.96
C GLU A 179 6.96 8.33 9.70
N VAL A 180 7.38 7.50 8.74
CA VAL A 180 6.65 7.31 7.49
C VAL A 180 5.56 6.28 7.68
N GLY A 181 4.32 6.65 7.33
CA GLY A 181 3.19 5.74 7.33
C GLY A 181 2.93 5.11 5.96
N ILE A 182 2.27 3.96 5.97
CA ILE A 182 1.82 3.26 4.76
C ILE A 182 0.32 2.97 4.87
N ALA A 183 -0.42 3.36 3.83
CA ALA A 183 -1.79 2.94 3.63
C ALA A 183 -1.83 1.73 2.68
N VAL A 184 -2.91 0.97 2.73
CA VAL A 184 -3.10 -0.24 1.93
C VAL A 184 -4.46 -0.22 1.24
N PRO A 185 -4.54 0.28 0.00
CA PRO A 185 -5.70 0.06 -0.86
C PRO A 185 -5.97 -1.43 -1.09
N VAL A 186 -7.21 -1.86 -0.82
CA VAL A 186 -7.80 -3.15 -1.16
C VAL A 186 -8.88 -2.90 -2.21
N GLN A 187 -8.62 -3.32 -3.44
CA GLN A 187 -9.44 -3.02 -4.60
C GLN A 187 -9.95 -4.29 -5.26
N GLU A 188 -11.21 -4.30 -5.68
CA GLU A 188 -11.78 -5.37 -6.49
C GLU A 188 -10.95 -5.61 -7.77
N MET A 189 -10.63 -6.87 -8.04
CA MET A 189 -10.03 -7.28 -9.30
C MET A 189 -11.09 -7.33 -10.39
N VAL A 190 -10.77 -6.76 -11.54
CA VAL A 190 -11.57 -6.91 -12.75
C VAL A 190 -10.99 -8.04 -13.58
N ASP A 191 -11.85 -8.94 -14.06
CA ASP A 191 -11.48 -9.93 -15.06
C ASP A 191 -11.29 -9.21 -16.40
N ALA A 192 -10.04 -8.86 -16.70
CA ALA A 192 -9.70 -8.01 -17.83
C ALA A 192 -9.10 -8.84 -18.97
N GLU A 193 -9.72 -8.79 -20.15
CA GLU A 193 -9.14 -9.39 -21.37
C GLU A 193 -7.85 -8.67 -21.81
N LYS A 194 -7.72 -7.38 -21.46
CA LYS A 194 -6.57 -6.52 -21.79
C LYS A 194 -6.32 -5.52 -20.66
N ALA A 195 -5.06 -5.24 -20.36
CA ALA A 195 -4.64 -4.21 -19.41
C ALA A 195 -3.64 -3.26 -20.08
N GLY A 196 -3.53 -2.02 -19.60
CA GLY A 196 -2.59 -1.07 -20.19
C GLY A 196 -2.25 0.11 -19.28
N VAL A 197 -1.19 0.82 -19.65
CA VAL A 197 -0.79 2.09 -19.05
C VAL A 197 -0.87 3.16 -20.14
N MET A 198 -1.53 4.27 -19.82
CA MET A 198 -1.68 5.40 -20.72
C MET A 198 -0.95 6.61 -20.15
N PHE A 199 -0.13 7.25 -20.99
CA PHE A 199 0.50 8.52 -20.67
C PHE A 199 -0.15 9.61 -21.52
N THR A 200 -0.55 10.71 -20.87
CA THR A 200 -1.12 11.89 -21.52
C THR A 200 -0.07 12.83 -22.09
N ILE A 201 1.22 12.59 -21.79
CA ILE A 201 2.39 13.30 -22.29
C ILE A 201 3.39 12.23 -22.70
N ASP A 202 4.11 12.43 -23.81
CA ASP A 202 5.14 11.49 -24.24
C ASP A 202 6.29 11.44 -23.21
N PRO A 203 6.52 10.29 -22.53
CA PRO A 203 7.54 10.19 -21.48
C PRO A 203 8.97 10.29 -22.02
N THR A 204 9.15 10.24 -23.35
CA THR A 204 10.47 10.29 -24.00
C THR A 204 10.90 11.68 -24.47
N ASN A 205 9.96 12.62 -24.66
CA ASN A 205 10.29 13.95 -25.18
C ASN A 205 9.47 15.12 -24.59
N ASN A 206 8.60 14.86 -23.59
CA ASN A 206 7.79 15.88 -22.91
C ASN A 206 6.84 16.67 -23.84
N ASP A 207 6.54 16.13 -25.03
CA ASP A 207 5.65 16.76 -26.00
C ASP A 207 4.19 16.53 -25.58
N LEU A 208 3.39 17.60 -25.59
CA LEU A 208 2.04 17.64 -25.03
C LEU A 208 0.97 16.98 -25.93
N ASP A 209 1.39 16.47 -27.09
CA ASP A 209 0.50 15.86 -28.09
C ASP A 209 1.31 14.77 -28.83
N PRO A 210 1.22 13.46 -28.47
CA PRO A 210 -0.02 12.68 -28.51
C PRO A 210 -0.22 11.66 -27.36
N LEU A 211 -1.47 11.23 -27.15
CA LEU A 211 -1.85 10.09 -26.30
C LEU A 211 -1.09 8.81 -26.71
N LYS A 212 -0.25 8.28 -25.81
CA LYS A 212 0.38 6.95 -25.96
C LYS A 212 -0.22 5.97 -24.96
N ALA A 213 -0.74 4.85 -25.47
CA ALA A 213 -1.24 3.75 -24.67
C ALA A 213 -0.41 2.48 -24.97
N ASN A 214 0.15 1.88 -23.93
CA ASN A 214 0.73 0.54 -24.01
C ASN A 214 -0.29 -0.45 -23.45
N ALA A 215 -0.64 -1.48 -24.21
CA ALA A 215 -1.57 -2.53 -23.79
C ALA A 215 -0.88 -3.90 -23.86
N ASN A 216 -1.05 -4.69 -22.81
CA ASN A 216 -0.60 -6.07 -22.72
C ASN A 216 -1.79 -6.98 -22.37
N PHE A 217 -1.70 -8.24 -22.78
CA PHE A 217 -2.63 -9.27 -22.34
C PHE A 217 -2.14 -9.82 -20.99
N PRO A 218 -2.96 -9.81 -19.93
CA PRO A 218 -2.58 -10.47 -18.68
C PRO A 218 -2.49 -11.99 -18.91
N ASP A 219 -1.41 -12.62 -18.45
CA ASP A 219 -1.28 -14.08 -18.46
C ASP A 219 -2.39 -14.69 -17.60
N ASN A 220 -3.35 -15.36 -18.23
CA ASN A 220 -4.44 -16.05 -17.54
C ASN A 220 -3.93 -17.44 -17.10
N PRO A 221 -3.84 -17.76 -15.79
CA PRO A 221 -3.41 -19.07 -15.33
C PRO A 221 -4.50 -20.16 -15.46
N ALA A 222 -5.66 -19.87 -16.05
CA ALA A 222 -6.70 -20.86 -16.32
C ALA A 222 -6.66 -21.33 -17.80
N GLY A 223 -5.80 -22.31 -18.07
CA GLY A 223 -5.79 -23.14 -19.28
C GLY A 223 -5.65 -24.60 -18.93
#